data_AF-A0A950BFS4-F1
#
_entry.id   AF-A0A950BFS4-F1
#
_cell.length_a   1.000
_cell.length_b   1.000
_cell.length_c   1.000
_cell.angle_alpha   90.00
_cell.angle_beta   90.00
_cell.angle_gamma   90.00
#
_symmetry.space_group_name_H-M   'P 1'
#
loop_
_entity.id
_entity.type
_entity.pdbx_description
1 polymer ?
#
loop_
_entity_poly.entity_id
_entity_poly.type
_entity_poly.pdbx_seq_one_letter_code
_entity_poly.pdbx_strand_id
1 'polypeptide(L)'
;AVYIAYTRFVNTMKQEAVIEQLLPLSSEHFEADDGTPATSWDYIYEPDAQAVVDELLVRYVEALVYQAVAENMASEQSARMVAMKAASDNAKTVISELQLVYNKSRQAAITKELSEIVGGAAAV
;
A
#
# COMPACT_ATOMS: atom_id res chain seq x y z
N ALA A 1 -16.04 -5.14 -22.40
CA ALA A 1 -15.00 -4.22 -21.95
C ALA A 1 -14.18 -4.89 -20.86
N VAL A 2 -12.88 -4.68 -20.86
CA VAL A 2 -11.91 -5.15 -19.87
C VAL A 2 -11.49 -3.94 -19.04
N TYR A 3 -11.59 -4.05 -17.73
CA TYR A 3 -11.19 -3.02 -16.79
C TYR A 3 -10.05 -3.56 -15.93
N ILE A 4 -9.11 -2.68 -15.58
CA ILE A 4 -8.06 -2.95 -14.62
C ILE A 4 -8.29 -2.11 -13.37
N ALA A 5 -8.34 -2.79 -12.23
CA ALA A 5 -8.43 -2.15 -10.92
C ALA A 5 -7.09 -2.29 -10.21
N TYR A 6 -6.47 -1.17 -9.88
CA TYR A 6 -5.19 -1.14 -9.19
C TYR A 6 -5.11 0.07 -8.25
N THR A 7 -4.10 0.04 -7.39
CA THR A 7 -3.82 1.14 -6.47
C THR A 7 -2.69 1.95 -7.05
N ARG A 8 -3.00 3.17 -7.51
CA ARG A 8 -2.01 4.12 -8.01
C ARG A 8 -1.17 4.63 -6.87
N PHE A 9 0.14 4.48 -7.04
CA PHE A 9 1.11 4.96 -6.06
C PHE A 9 1.39 6.45 -6.29
N VAL A 10 0.73 7.34 -5.52
CA VAL A 10 1.00 8.79 -5.57
C VAL A 10 2.19 9.13 -4.66
N ASN A 11 2.14 8.69 -3.40
CA ASN A 11 3.25 8.78 -2.46
C ASN A 11 3.06 7.78 -1.30
N THR A 12 3.99 7.80 -0.34
CA THR A 12 3.96 6.87 0.81
C THR A 12 2.77 7.05 1.74
N MET A 13 2.10 8.20 1.72
CA MET A 13 0.95 8.53 2.57
C MET A 13 -0.39 8.48 1.83
N LYS A 14 -0.37 8.62 0.49
CA LYS A 14 -1.56 8.71 -0.35
C LYS A 14 -1.51 7.64 -1.44
N GLN A 15 -2.44 6.72 -1.36
CA GLN A 15 -2.71 5.70 -2.38
C GLN A 15 -4.12 5.92 -2.91
N GLU A 16 -4.29 5.88 -4.24
CA GLU A 16 -5.59 6.08 -4.88
C GLU A 16 -6.04 4.80 -5.55
N ALA A 17 -7.25 4.32 -5.24
CA ALA A 17 -7.85 3.20 -5.94
C ALA A 17 -8.40 3.70 -7.29
N VAL A 18 -7.86 3.18 -8.39
CA VAL A 18 -8.25 3.58 -9.74
C VAL A 18 -8.80 2.36 -10.48
N ILE A 19 -9.88 2.58 -11.22
CA ILE A 19 -10.46 1.61 -12.15
C ILE A 19 -10.36 2.23 -13.54
N GLU A 20 -9.51 1.66 -14.38
CA GLU A 20 -9.29 2.15 -15.74
C GLU A 20 -9.81 1.13 -16.76
N GLN A 21 -10.37 1.61 -17.85
CA GLN A 21 -10.79 0.76 -18.95
C GLN A 21 -9.55 0.41 -19.79
N LEU A 22 -9.14 -0.86 -19.76
CA LEU A 22 -7.99 -1.34 -20.52
C LEU A 22 -8.35 -1.62 -21.99
N LEU A 23 -9.51 -2.23 -22.23
CA LEU A 23 -10.00 -2.53 -23.59
C LEU A 23 -11.54 -2.42 -23.68
N PRO A 24 -12.10 -1.94 -24.80
CA PRO A 24 -11.43 -1.29 -25.92
C PRO A 24 -10.82 0.05 -25.49
N LEU A 25 -9.73 0.45 -26.16
CA LEU A 25 -9.10 1.76 -25.96
C LEU A 25 -10.12 2.85 -26.32
N SER A 26 -10.38 3.77 -25.40
CA SER A 26 -11.25 4.93 -25.69
C SER A 26 -10.52 5.91 -26.62
N SER A 27 -11.29 6.67 -27.41
CA SER A 27 -10.76 7.73 -28.28
C SER A 27 -10.01 8.81 -27.50
N GLU A 28 -10.33 8.99 -26.22
CA GLU A 28 -9.66 9.90 -25.28
C GLU A 28 -8.16 9.58 -25.12
N HIS A 29 -7.75 8.31 -25.29
CA HIS A 29 -6.33 7.93 -25.27
C HIS A 29 -5.56 8.28 -26.54
N PHE A 30 -6.27 8.65 -27.61
CA PHE A 30 -5.71 9.03 -28.91
C PHE A 30 -5.85 10.54 -29.19
N GLU A 31 -6.47 11.30 -28.28
CA GLU A 31 -6.50 12.76 -28.37
C GLU A 31 -5.10 13.30 -28.13
N ALA A 32 -4.45 13.73 -29.22
CA ALA A 32 -3.22 14.49 -29.14
C ALA A 32 -3.53 15.84 -28.48
N ASP A 33 -2.59 16.33 -27.64
CA ASP A 33 -2.67 17.64 -27.01
C ASP A 33 -3.00 18.72 -28.07
N ASP A 34 -3.82 19.71 -27.71
CA ASP A 34 -4.57 20.65 -28.58
C ASP A 34 -3.68 21.59 -29.44
N GLY A 35 -2.39 21.29 -29.56
CA GLY A 35 -1.37 22.00 -30.34
C GLY A 35 -0.53 21.12 -31.27
N THR A 36 -0.80 19.82 -31.37
CA THR A 36 -0.11 18.94 -32.31
C THR A 36 -0.83 18.99 -33.66
N PRO A 37 -0.24 19.59 -34.73
CA PRO A 37 -0.89 19.59 -36.04
C PRO A 37 -1.15 18.14 -36.47
N ALA A 38 -2.33 17.90 -37.04
CA ALA A 38 -2.71 16.65 -37.69
C ALA A 38 -1.87 16.45 -38.96
N THR A 39 -0.57 16.30 -38.78
CA THR A 39 0.37 15.97 -39.83
C THR A 39 0.24 14.48 -40.05
N SER A 40 -0.26 14.04 -41.21
CA SER A 40 -0.04 12.66 -41.62
C SER A 40 1.46 12.52 -41.83
N TRP A 41 2.14 11.86 -40.90
CA TRP A 41 3.55 11.59 -41.06
C TRP A 41 3.71 10.51 -42.12
N ASP A 42 4.35 10.85 -43.23
CA ASP A 42 4.63 9.92 -44.33
C ASP A 42 5.86 9.07 -43.95
N TYR A 43 5.67 8.19 -42.97
CA TYR A 43 6.69 7.23 -42.55
C TYR A 43 6.65 6.00 -43.46
N ILE A 44 7.82 5.58 -43.93
CA ILE A 44 7.97 4.27 -44.57
C ILE A 44 7.99 3.23 -43.44
N TYR A 45 6.90 2.47 -43.32
CA TYR A 45 6.79 1.35 -42.40
C TYR A 45 7.34 0.08 -43.04
N GLU A 46 8.16 -0.66 -42.31
CA GLU A 46 8.62 -1.98 -42.70
C GLU A 46 8.29 -2.93 -41.54
N PRO A 47 7.44 -3.96 -41.71
CA PRO A 47 6.90 -4.54 -42.95
C PRO A 47 5.67 -3.82 -43.55
N ASP A 48 4.61 -3.53 -42.78
CA ASP A 48 3.50 -2.66 -43.17
C ASP A 48 2.93 -1.95 -41.92
N ALA A 49 2.17 -0.87 -42.10
CA ALA A 49 1.67 -0.07 -40.98
C ALA A 49 0.75 -0.89 -40.06
N GLN A 50 -0.02 -1.82 -40.62
CA GLN A 50 -0.97 -2.63 -39.86
C GLN A 50 -0.26 -3.63 -38.95
N ALA A 51 0.72 -4.37 -39.46
CA ALA A 51 1.50 -5.32 -38.67
C ALA A 51 2.29 -4.63 -37.55
N VAL A 52 2.85 -3.45 -37.82
CA VAL A 52 3.54 -2.65 -36.79
C VAL A 52 2.57 -2.24 -35.68
N VAL A 53 1.37 -1.78 -36.02
CA VAL A 53 0.35 -1.41 -35.04
C VAL A 53 -0.14 -2.62 -34.25
N ASP A 54 -0.40 -3.75 -34.91
CA ASP A 54 -0.86 -4.97 -34.26
C ASP A 54 0.16 -5.48 -33.21
N GLU A 55 1.46 -5.44 -33.53
CA GLU A 55 2.51 -5.82 -32.58
C GLU A 55 2.65 -4.78 -31.45
N LEU A 56 2.64 -3.49 -31.77
CA LEU A 56 2.74 -2.42 -30.79
C LEU A 56 1.57 -2.42 -29.80
N LEU A 57 0.35 -2.69 -30.25
CA LEU A 57 -0.83 -2.74 -29.40
C LEU A 57 -0.71 -3.83 -28.32
N VAL A 58 -0.18 -5.00 -28.68
CA VAL A 58 0.07 -6.09 -27.71
C VAL A 58 1.08 -5.63 -26.66
N ARG A 59 2.21 -5.06 -27.09
CA ARG A 59 3.25 -4.55 -26.18
C ARG A 59 2.76 -3.41 -25.29
N TYR A 60 1.90 -2.55 -25.83
CA TYR A 60 1.31 -1.45 -25.08
C TYR A 60 0.40 -1.96 -23.95
N VAL A 61 -0.47 -2.93 -24.24
CA VAL A 61 -1.33 -3.55 -23.22
C VAL A 61 -0.49 -4.30 -22.18
N GLU A 62 0.55 -5.02 -22.58
CA GLU A 62 1.50 -5.67 -21.65
C GLU A 62 2.15 -4.64 -20.71
N ALA A 63 2.58 -3.50 -21.24
CA ALA A 63 3.20 -2.43 -20.47
C ALA A 63 2.23 -1.79 -19.46
N LEU A 64 0.98 -1.53 -19.86
CA LEU A 64 -0.06 -1.00 -18.96
C LEU A 64 -0.35 -1.96 -17.80
N VAL A 65 -0.50 -3.25 -18.09
CA VAL A 65 -0.72 -4.27 -17.06
C VAL A 65 0.50 -4.36 -16.13
N TYR A 66 1.71 -4.36 -16.69
CA TYR A 66 2.94 -4.39 -15.90
C TYR A 66 3.06 -3.18 -14.97
N GLN A 67 2.77 -1.97 -15.48
CA GLN A 67 2.76 -0.74 -14.68
C GLN A 67 1.75 -0.83 -13.53
N ALA A 68 0.52 -1.25 -13.80
CA ALA A 68 -0.52 -1.37 -12.79
C ALA A 68 -0.13 -2.35 -11.66
N VAL A 69 0.50 -3.48 -12.01
CA VAL A 69 1.02 -4.44 -11.02
C VAL A 69 2.15 -3.83 -10.20
N ALA A 70 3.11 -3.17 -10.85
CA ALA A 70 4.24 -2.53 -10.17
C ALA A 70 3.80 -1.43 -9.20
N GLU A 71 2.84 -0.59 -9.59
CA GLU A 71 2.26 0.45 -8.73
C GLU A 71 1.49 -0.15 -7.54
N ASN A 72 0.75 -1.24 -7.77
CA ASN A 72 0.04 -1.93 -6.70
C ASN A 72 1.02 -2.50 -5.67
N MET A 73 2.11 -3.14 -6.13
CA MET A 73 3.16 -3.65 -5.24
C MET A 73 3.81 -2.52 -4.42
N ALA A 74 4.14 -1.38 -5.04
CA ALA A 74 4.71 -0.24 -4.33
C ALA A 74 3.75 0.35 -3.28
N SER A 75 2.46 0.45 -3.65
CA SER A 75 1.39 0.90 -2.76
C SER A 75 1.19 -0.04 -1.58
N GLU A 76 1.20 -1.36 -1.83
CA GLU A 76 1.06 -2.38 -0.79
C GLU A 76 2.20 -2.31 0.23
N GLN A 77 3.44 -2.21 -0.25
CA GLN A 77 4.61 -2.13 0.64
C GLN A 77 4.59 -0.86 1.50
N SER A 78 4.17 0.27 0.91
CA SER A 78 4.03 1.52 1.66
C SER A 78 2.92 1.44 2.71
N ALA A 79 1.74 0.92 2.33
CA ALA A 79 0.63 0.74 3.26
C ALA A 79 1.00 -0.24 4.40
N ARG A 80 1.70 -1.33 4.08
CA ARG A 80 2.19 -2.29 5.06
C ARG A 80 3.17 -1.64 6.04
N MET A 81 4.10 -0.82 5.54
CA MET A 81 5.05 -0.11 6.39
C MET A 81 4.34 0.81 7.40
N VAL A 82 3.34 1.59 6.95
CA VAL A 82 2.56 2.48 7.82
C VAL A 82 1.76 1.69 8.85
N ALA A 83 1.08 0.61 8.44
CA ALA A 83 0.32 -0.24 9.32
C ALA A 83 1.21 -0.89 10.40
N MET A 84 2.40 -1.38 10.04
CA MET A 84 3.34 -2.00 10.97
C MET A 84 3.95 -0.99 11.94
N LYS A 85 4.19 0.25 11.48
CA LYS A 85 4.62 1.34 12.37
C LYS A 85 3.55 1.64 13.42
N ALA A 86 2.29 1.79 13.00
CA ALA A 86 1.17 2.01 13.91
C ALA A 86 0.98 0.84 14.90
N ALA A 87 1.09 -0.41 14.43
CA ALA A 87 1.03 -1.59 15.29
C ALA A 87 2.16 -1.60 16.34
N SER A 88 3.38 -1.24 15.94
CA SER A 88 4.54 -1.18 16.85
C SER A 88 4.38 -0.09 17.90
N ASP A 89 3.86 1.08 17.52
CA ASP A 89 3.63 2.18 18.46
C ASP A 89 2.49 1.85 19.43
N ASN A 90 1.41 1.21 18.96
CA ASN A 90 0.35 0.71 19.83
C ASN A 90 0.86 -0.36 20.82
N ALA A 91 1.71 -1.27 20.36
CA ALA A 91 2.32 -2.28 21.22
C ALA A 91 3.18 -1.65 22.34
N LYS A 92 3.95 -0.59 22.05
CA LYS A 92 4.74 0.13 23.06
C LYS A 92 3.85 0.75 24.15
N THR A 93 2.71 1.31 23.77
CA THR A 93 1.73 1.86 24.70
C THR A 93 1.21 0.77 25.64
N VAL A 94 0.77 -0.35 25.08
CA VAL A 94 0.27 -1.50 25.87
C VAL A 94 1.34 -2.07 26.79
N ILE A 95 2.59 -2.19 26.32
CA ILE A 95 3.71 -2.65 27.16
C ILE A 95 3.92 -1.71 28.35
N SER A 96 3.87 -0.40 28.12
CA SER A 96 4.06 0.60 29.17
C SER A 96 2.95 0.53 30.23
N GLU A 97 1.71 0.34 29.80
CA GLU A 97 0.57 0.13 30.71
C GLU A 97 0.72 -1.16 31.53
N LEU A 98 1.06 -2.27 30.88
CA LEU A 98 1.26 -3.56 31.55
C LEU A 98 2.44 -3.53 32.53
N GLN A 99 3.52 -2.81 32.21
CA GLN A 99 4.64 -2.61 33.14
C GLN A 99 4.21 -1.85 34.40
N LEU A 100 3.36 -0.84 34.25
CA LEU A 100 2.83 -0.08 35.38
C LEU A 100 1.93 -0.96 36.27
N VAL A 101 1.07 -1.77 35.66
CA VAL A 101 0.25 -2.77 36.38
C VAL A 101 1.14 -3.80 37.08
N TYR A 102 2.15 -4.34 36.40
CA TYR A 102 3.09 -5.31 36.97
C TYR A 102 3.78 -4.75 38.22
N ASN A 103 4.30 -3.52 38.15
CA ASN A 103 4.98 -2.89 39.29
C ASN A 103 4.03 -2.65 40.47
N LYS A 104 2.78 -2.23 40.21
CA LYS A 104 1.76 -2.08 41.26
C LYS A 104 1.42 -3.43 41.91
N SER A 105 1.15 -4.46 41.12
CA SER A 105 0.86 -5.80 41.62
C SER A 105 2.03 -6.40 42.40
N ARG A 106 3.27 -6.17 41.94
CA ARG A 106 4.48 -6.60 42.66
C ARG A 106 4.59 -5.93 44.02
N GLN A 107 4.37 -4.62 44.10
CA GLN A 107 4.41 -3.89 45.38
C GLN A 107 3.30 -4.38 46.32
N ALA A 108 2.07 -4.55 45.81
CA ALA A 108 0.96 -5.07 46.60
C ALA A 108 1.24 -6.48 47.16
N ALA A 109 1.88 -7.36 46.37
CA ALA A 109 2.29 -8.68 46.82
C ALA A 109 3.32 -8.61 47.96
N ILE A 110 4.37 -7.78 47.83
CA ILE A 110 5.38 -7.58 48.89
C ILE A 110 4.73 -7.05 50.16
N THR A 111 3.84 -6.06 50.06
CA THR A 111 3.13 -5.50 51.23
C THR A 111 2.23 -6.55 51.88
N LYS A 112 1.57 -7.40 51.08
CA LYS A 112 0.74 -8.50 51.60
C LYS A 112 1.59 -9.52 52.35
N GLU A 113 2.69 -9.99 51.78
CA GLU A 113 3.62 -10.92 52.44
C GLU A 113 4.15 -10.34 53.76
N LEU A 114 4.57 -9.07 53.77
CA LEU A 114 5.02 -8.41 55.00
C LEU A 114 3.91 -8.31 56.06
N SER A 115 2.68 -8.01 55.64
CA SER A 115 1.53 -7.92 56.56
C SER A 115 1.19 -9.28 57.17
N GLU A 116 1.31 -10.36 56.39
CA GLU A 116 1.13 -11.74 56.86
C GLU A 116 2.22 -12.15 57.85
N ILE A 117 3.49 -11.81 57.59
CA ILE A 117 4.61 -12.08 58.50
C ILE A 117 4.42 -11.35 59.85
N VAL A 118 4.08 -10.06 59.82
CA VAL A 118 3.90 -9.25 61.04
C VAL A 118 2.66 -9.72 61.82
N GLY A 119 1.55 -9.99 61.14
CA GLY A 119 0.35 -10.52 61.77
C GLY A 119 0.56 -11.89 62.41
N GLY A 120 1.30 -12.78 61.75
CA GLY A 120 1.69 -14.08 62.30
C GLY A 120 2.62 -13.98 63.50
N ALA A 121 3.59 -13.05 63.47
CA ALA A 121 4.51 -12.82 64.59
C ALA A 121 3.81 -12.23 65.83
N ALA A 122 2.76 -11.42 65.64
CA ALA A 122 1.98 -10.84 66.75
C ALA A 122 0.94 -11.82 67.36
N ALA A 123 0.69 -12.96 66.71
CA ALA A 123 -0.24 -13.99 67.16
C ALA A 123 0.42 -15.12 67.97
N VAL A 124 1.75 -15.02 68.18
CA VAL A 124 2.56 -15.88 69.07
C VAL A 124 2.88 -15.10 70.35
#